data_AF-W1XWZ3-F1
#
_entry.id   AF-W1XWZ3-F1
#
_cell.length_a   1.000
_cell.length_b   1.000
_cell.length_c   1.000
_cell.angle_alpha   90.00
_cell.angle_beta   90.00
_cell.angle_gamma   90.00
#
_symmetry.space_group_name_H-M   'P 1'
#
loop_
_entity.id
_entity.type
_entity.pdbx_description
1 polymer ?
#
loop_
_entity_poly.entity_id
_entity_poly.type
_entity_poly.pdbx_seq_one_letter_code
_entity_poly.pdbx_strand_id
1 'polypeptide(L)' 'ICLLAERGKLAELRLLVIPGQVDYLQHIEELAALIKGLGDVPVRLNAFHAHGVYGEAQSWASATPEDVEPLADALKVR' A
#
# COMPACT_ATOMS: atom_id res chain seq x y z
N ILE A 1 9.89 -2.97 -9.60
CA ILE A 1 8.55 -3.56 -9.91
C ILE A 1 8.17 -3.42 -11.38
N CYS A 2 8.49 -2.31 -12.06
CA CYS A 2 8.17 -2.10 -13.48
C CYS A 2 8.66 -3.22 -14.40
N LEU A 3 9.90 -3.68 -14.23
CA LEU A 3 10.42 -4.83 -14.99
C LEU A 3 9.57 -6.10 -14.87
N LEU A 4 8.98 -6.38 -13.70
CA LEU A 4 8.12 -7.55 -13.52
C LEU A 4 6.78 -7.34 -14.24
N ALA A 5 6.21 -6.14 -14.16
CA ALA A 5 4.99 -5.76 -14.87
C ALA A 5 5.17 -5.83 -16.40
N GLU A 6 6.23 -5.23 -16.91
CA GLU A 6 6.60 -5.24 -18.35
C GLU A 6 6.79 -6.65 -18.90
N ARG A 7 7.19 -7.60 -18.05
CA ARG A 7 7.38 -9.01 -18.43
C ARG A 7 6.16 -9.89 -18.17
N GLY A 8 5.04 -9.32 -17.70
CA GLY A 8 3.82 -10.06 -17.34
C GLY A 8 4.03 -11.02 -16.16
N LYS A 9 4.99 -10.73 -15.28
CA LYS A 9 5.37 -11.57 -14.13
C LYS A 9 5.01 -10.94 -12.78
N LEU A 10 4.44 -9.74 -12.76
CA LEU A 10 3.95 -9.12 -11.53
C LEU A 10 2.55 -9.66 -11.21
N ALA A 11 2.46 -10.53 -10.20
CA ALA A 11 1.20 -11.18 -9.84
C ALA A 11 0.27 -10.32 -8.96
N GLU A 12 0.83 -9.54 -8.03
CA GLU A 12 0.07 -8.68 -7.12
C GLU A 12 1.00 -7.56 -6.62
N LEU A 13 0.46 -6.34 -6.43
CA LEU A 13 1.08 -5.28 -5.67
C LEU A 13 0.44 -5.21 -4.28
N ARG A 14 1.27 -5.23 -3.22
CA ARG A 14 0.81 -5.11 -1.84
C ARG A 14 1.36 -3.83 -1.21
N LEU A 15 0.48 -2.97 -0.74
CA LEU A 15 0.83 -1.79 0.03
C LEU A 15 0.58 -2.07 1.51
N LEU A 16 1.56 -1.80 2.37
CA LEU A 16 1.43 -1.96 3.81
C LEU A 16 1.13 -0.60 4.44
N VAL A 17 -0.03 -0.46 5.05
CA VAL A 17 -0.44 0.75 5.76
C VAL A 17 0.04 0.66 7.20
N ILE A 18 0.91 1.59 7.59
CA ILE A 18 1.44 1.72 8.95
C ILE A 18 1.15 3.15 9.44
N PRO A 19 0.32 3.34 10.49
CA PRO A 19 -0.06 4.66 10.96
C PRO A 19 1.16 5.52 11.30
N GLY A 20 1.22 6.73 10.72
CA GLY A 20 2.30 7.69 10.95
C GLY A 20 3.66 7.33 10.36
N GLN A 21 3.81 6.19 9.67
CA GLN A 21 5.07 5.77 9.05
C GLN A 21 5.02 5.78 7.51
N VAL A 22 3.82 5.91 6.91
CA VAL A 22 3.64 5.99 5.46
C VAL A 22 2.93 7.26 5.06
N ASP A 23 3.23 7.76 3.86
CA ASP A 23 2.80 9.04 3.30
C ASP A 23 1.92 8.86 2.05
N TYR A 24 1.40 7.66 1.81
CA TYR A 24 0.66 7.31 0.59
C TYR A 24 -0.48 8.28 0.23
N LEU A 25 -1.23 8.76 1.22
CA LEU A 25 -2.32 9.73 0.98
C LEU A 25 -1.79 11.12 0.58
N GLN A 26 -0.61 11.52 1.05
CA GLN A 26 0.01 12.80 0.70
C GLN A 26 0.50 12.80 -0.75
N HIS A 27 0.90 11.64 -1.26
CA HIS A 27 1.39 11.42 -2.63
C HIS A 27 0.44 10.56 -3.47
N ILE A 28 -0.87 10.74 -3.27
CA ILE A 28 -1.87 9.85 -3.85
C ILE A 28 -1.89 9.89 -5.38
N GLU A 29 -1.61 11.05 -5.99
CA GLU A 29 -1.60 11.19 -7.46
C GLU A 29 -0.43 10.42 -8.07
N GLU A 30 0.77 10.59 -7.51
CA GLU A 30 1.97 9.91 -7.95
C GLU A 30 1.88 8.40 -7.73
N LEU A 31 1.33 7.98 -6.58
CA LEU A 31 1.09 6.58 -6.27
C LEU A 31 0.09 5.95 -7.24
N ALA A 32 -1.04 6.61 -7.51
CA ALA A 32 -2.03 6.13 -8.47
C ALA A 32 -1.45 6.05 -9.89
N ALA A 33 -0.67 7.06 -10.31
CA ALA A 33 0.00 7.07 -11.60
C ALA A 33 1.00 5.91 -11.74
N LEU A 34 1.79 5.65 -10.69
CA LEU A 34 2.70 4.50 -10.64
C LEU A 34 1.93 3.19 -10.79
N ILE A 35 0.88 2.98 -10.00
CA ILE A 35 0.07 1.75 -10.02
C ILE A 35 -0.54 1.52 -11.40
N LYS A 36 -1.15 2.54 -12.00
CA LYS A 36 -1.69 2.45 -13.37
C LYS A 36 -0.63 2.09 -14.40
N GLY A 37 0.58 2.62 -14.24
CA GLY A 37 1.72 2.30 -15.10
C GLY A 37 2.15 0.82 -15.04
N LEU A 38 1.76 0.07 -14.00
CA LEU A 38 2.01 -1.37 -13.90
C LEU A 38 1.03 -2.21 -14.73
N GLY A 39 -0.03 -1.61 -15.28
CA GLY A 39 -1.07 -2.33 -16.03
C GLY A 39 -2.11 -3.01 -15.13
N ASP A 40 -2.74 -4.06 -15.65
CA ASP A 40 -3.80 -4.82 -14.96
C ASP A 40 -3.19 -5.76 -13.90
N VAL A 41 -2.76 -5.18 -12.78
CA VAL A 41 -2.17 -5.89 -11.65
C VAL A 41 -3.06 -5.69 -10.43
N PRO A 42 -3.49 -6.79 -9.74
CA PRO A 42 -4.25 -6.69 -8.50
C PRO A 42 -3.48 -5.91 -7.43
N VAL A 43 -4.15 -4.96 -6.79
CA VAL A 43 -3.61 -4.19 -5.67
C VAL A 43 -4.29 -4.59 -4.37
N ARG A 44 -3.51 -4.94 -3.35
CA ARG A 44 -3.98 -5.26 -2.01
C ARG A 44 -3.42 -4.28 -0.99
N LEU A 45 -4.29 -3.72 -0.17
CA LEU A 45 -3.88 -2.99 1.03
C LEU A 45 -3.79 -3.98 2.21
N ASN A 46 -2.65 -4.00 2.88
CA ASN A 46 -2.43 -4.73 4.12
C ASN A 46 -2.41 -3.73 5.27
N ALA A 47 -3.14 -4.02 6.34
CA ALA A 47 -3.04 -3.29 7.60
C ALA A 47 -1.86 -3.83 8.43
N PHE A 48 -1.04 -2.93 8.98
CA PHE A 48 0.00 -3.32 9.94
C PHE A 48 -0.60 -3.81 11.25
N HIS A 49 -0.07 -4.92 11.75
CA HIS A 49 -0.42 -5.47 13.06
C HIS A 49 0.88 -5.70 13.82
N ALA A 50 0.97 -5.19 15.06
CA ALA A 50 2.19 -5.30 15.87
C ALA A 50 2.50 -6.73 16.35
N HIS A 51 1.63 -7.70 16.05
CA HIS A 51 1.79 -9.09 16.49
C HIS A 51 2.92 -9.79 15.70
N GLY A 52 3.94 -10.29 16.42
CA GLY A 52 5.09 -10.99 15.83
C GLY A 52 6.17 -10.07 15.27
N VAL A 53 6.12 -8.77 15.58
CA VAL A 53 7.09 -7.77 15.14
C VAL A 53 8.18 -7.58 16.21
N TYR A 54 9.44 -7.55 15.79
CA TYR A 54 10.60 -7.33 16.66
C TYR A 54 11.24 -5.97 16.40
N GLY A 55 11.90 -5.39 17.41
CA GLY A 55 12.60 -4.11 17.29
C GLY A 55 11.67 -2.90 17.41
N GLU A 56 12.05 -1.79 16.78
CA GLU A 56 11.39 -0.48 16.93
C GLU A 56 9.89 -0.53 16.59
N ALA A 57 9.53 -1.33 15.58
CA ALA A 57 8.17 -1.48 15.09
C ALA A 57 7.21 -2.18 16.08
N GLN A 58 7.71 -2.79 17.16
CA GLN A 58 6.86 -3.32 18.24
C GLN A 58 6.09 -2.20 18.96
N SER A 59 6.64 -0.98 18.97
CA SER A 59 6.02 0.19 19.61
C SER A 59 5.05 0.93 18.69
N TRP A 60 4.99 0.57 17.39
CA TRP A 60 4.13 1.25 16.43
C TRP A 60 2.67 0.86 16.64
N ALA A 61 1.78 1.82 16.39
CA ALA A 61 0.35 1.57 16.42
C ALA A 61 -0.03 0.56 15.32
N SER A 62 -0.91 -0.39 15.65
CA SER A 62 -1.53 -1.24 14.63
C SER A 62 -2.50 -0.40 13.80
N ALA A 63 -2.57 -0.67 12.50
CA ALA A 63 -3.52 -0.02 11.61
C ALA A 63 -4.94 -0.47 11.92
N THR A 64 -5.85 0.49 11.90
CA THR A 64 -7.29 0.30 12.01
C THR A 64 -7.94 0.40 10.63
N PRO A 65 -9.22 0.04 10.46
CA PRO A 65 -9.95 0.30 9.22
C PRO A 65 -9.90 1.78 8.81
N GLU A 66 -9.98 2.71 9.76
CA GLU A 66 -9.93 4.16 9.52
C GLU A 66 -8.59 4.63 8.93
N ASP A 67 -7.50 3.88 9.15
CA ASP A 67 -6.19 4.17 8.55
C ASP A 67 -6.10 3.66 7.09
N VAL A 68 -6.90 2.65 6.73
CA VAL A 68 -6.78 1.93 5.44
C VAL A 68 -7.85 2.35 4.43
N GLU A 69 -9.09 2.50 4.88
CA GLU A 69 -10.24 2.82 4.04
C GLU A 69 -10.05 4.12 3.23
N PRO A 70 -9.52 5.22 3.79
CA PRO A 70 -9.30 6.44 3.02
C PRO A 70 -8.35 6.23 1.84
N LEU A 71 -7.30 5.42 2.02
CA LEU A 71 -6.37 5.08 0.93
C LEU A 71 -7.04 4.21 -0.12
N ALA A 72 -7.85 3.23 0.31
CA ALA A 72 -8.61 2.37 -0.60
C ALA A 72 -9.53 3.20 -1.48
N ASP A 73 -10.29 4.11 -0.89
CA ASP A 73 -11.25 4.93 -1.61
C ASP A 73 -10.57 5.95 -2.52
N ALA A 74 -9.47 6.55 -2.05
CA ALA A 74 -8.69 7.47 -2.88
C ALA A 74 -8.06 6.78 -4.11
N LEU A 75 -7.64 5.52 -4.00
CA LEU A 75 -7.13 4.75 -5.14
C LEU A 75 -8.25 4.29 -6.09
N LYS A 76 -9.45 3.95 -5.59
CA LYS A 76 -10.58 3.52 -6.45
C LYS A 76 -11.09 4.61 -7.39
N VAL A 77 -11.06 5.87 -6.95
CA VAL A 77 -11.59 7.01 -7.73
C VAL A 77 -10.59 7.56 -8.75
N ARG A 78 -9.39 6.98 -8.84
CA ARG A 78 -8.34 7.39 -9.77
C ARG A 78 -8.16 6.34 -10.85
#